data_AF-A0A498QHS0-F1
#
_entry.id   AF-A0A498QHS0-F1
#
_cell.length_a   1.000
_cell.length_b   1.000
_cell.length_c   1.000
_cell.angle_alpha   90.00
_cell.angle_beta   90.00
_cell.angle_gamma   90.00
#
_symmetry.space_group_name_H-M   'P 1'
#
loop_
_entity.id
_entity.type
_entity.pdbx_description
1 polymer ?
#
loop_
_entity_poly.entity_id
_entity_poly.type
_entity_poly.pdbx_seq_one_letter_code
_entity_poly.pdbx_strand_id
1 'polypeptide(L)' 'MSAVIAVPDLMDQAATDFSAIGSTLNAAHLTAAAPTLSVLPAAADEVSSISTALGYAASTAIAEPAPTSTE' A
#
# COMPACT_ATOMS: atom_id res chain seq x y z
N MET A 1 -20.97 -11.67 31.55
CA MET A 1 -20.52 -11.80 30.13
C MET A 1 -21.19 -10.69 29.34
N SER A 2 -20.43 -9.93 28.56
CA SER A 2 -20.97 -8.90 27.66
C SER A 2 -21.38 -9.57 26.34
N ALA A 3 -22.65 -9.49 25.97
CA ALA A 3 -23.12 -9.90 24.64
C ALA A 3 -23.05 -8.68 23.72
N VAL A 4 -22.13 -8.70 22.75
CA VAL A 4 -22.09 -7.72 21.67
C VAL A 4 -23.15 -8.12 20.65
N ILE A 5 -24.14 -7.27 20.44
CA ILE A 5 -25.14 -7.42 19.37
C ILE A 5 -24.64 -6.62 18.17
N ALA A 6 -24.38 -7.33 17.08
CA ALA A 6 -24.12 -6.70 15.79
C ALA A 6 -25.45 -6.27 15.15
N VAL A 7 -25.49 -5.05 14.61
CA VAL A 7 -26.61 -4.55 13.82
C VAL A 7 -26.21 -4.68 12.35
N PRO A 8 -26.81 -5.60 11.57
CA PRO A 8 -26.38 -5.89 10.20
C PRO A 8 -26.29 -4.65 9.31
N ASP A 9 -27.29 -3.76 9.37
CA ASP A 9 -27.29 -2.52 8.56
C ASP A 9 -26.08 -1.62 8.85
N LEU A 10 -25.64 -1.55 10.11
CA LEU A 10 -24.44 -0.78 10.48
C LEU A 10 -23.16 -1.47 10.03
N MET A 11 -23.15 -2.80 9.96
CA MET A 11 -22.01 -3.56 9.41
C MET A 11 -21.89 -3.35 7.90
N ASP A 12 -23.01 -3.33 7.17
CA ASP A 12 -23.02 -3.09 5.72
C ASP A 12 -22.57 -1.66 5.38
N GLN A 13 -22.99 -0.67 6.18
CA GLN A 13 -22.49 0.70 6.07
C GLN A 13 -20.98 0.77 6.33
N ALA A 14 -20.50 0.18 7.42
CA ALA A 14 -19.08 0.14 7.74
C ALA A 14 -18.24 -0.56 6.64
N ALA A 15 -18.75 -1.65 6.06
CA ALA A 15 -18.09 -2.34 4.95
C ALA A 15 -18.00 -1.45 3.71
N THR A 16 -19.05 -0.70 3.40
CA THR A 16 -19.07 0.28 2.31
C THR A 16 -18.04 1.39 2.54
N ASP A 17 -17.97 1.91 3.77
CA ASP A 17 -17.01 2.94 4.15
C ASP A 17 -15.56 2.43 4.03
N PHE A 18 -15.28 1.22 4.50
CA PHE A 18 -13.96 0.61 4.34
C PHE A 18 -13.58 0.41 2.88
N SER A 19 -14.54 -0.01 2.03
CA SER A 19 -14.30 -0.12 0.59
C SER A 19 -13.97 1.23 -0.05
N ALA A 20 -14.67 2.30 0.34
CA ALA A 20 -14.40 3.65 -0.15
C ALA A 20 -13.02 4.17 0.29
N ILE A 21 -12.65 3.92 1.56
CA ILE A 21 -11.32 4.25 2.10
C ILE A 21 -10.23 3.48 1.34
N GLY A 22 -10.41 2.17 1.14
CA GLY A 22 -9.46 1.34 0.39
C GLY A 22 -9.26 1.82 -1.04
N SER A 23 -10.34 2.18 -1.73
CA SER A 23 -10.28 2.76 -3.08
C SER A 23 -9.51 4.08 -3.11
N THR A 24 -9.73 4.95 -2.12
CA THR A 24 -9.05 6.24 -2.01
C THR A 24 -7.56 6.06 -1.74
N LEU A 25 -7.20 5.13 -0.84
CA LEU A 25 -5.81 4.81 -0.53
C LEU A 25 -5.09 4.24 -1.76
N ASN A 26 -5.72 3.36 -2.52
CA ASN A 26 -5.15 2.81 -3.75
C ASN A 26 -4.88 3.92 -4.78
N ALA A 27 -5.83 4.85 -4.99
CA ALA A 27 -5.63 5.99 -5.88
C ALA A 27 -4.46 6.89 -5.42
N ALA A 28 -4.35 7.13 -4.11
CA ALA A 28 -3.24 7.87 -3.52
C ALA A 28 -1.89 7.16 -3.73
N HIS A 29 -1.82 5.84 -3.53
CA HIS A 29 -0.63 5.04 -3.81
C HIS A 29 -0.19 5.13 -5.27
N LEU A 30 -1.13 4.99 -6.22
CA LEU A 30 -0.82 5.12 -7.65
C LEU A 30 -0.30 6.51 -8.00
N THR A 31 -0.85 7.56 -7.37
CA THR A 31 -0.37 8.94 -7.54
C THR A 31 1.02 9.13 -6.97
N ALA A 32 1.31 8.53 -5.82
CA ALA A 32 2.61 8.61 -5.15
C ALA A 32 3.69 7.73 -5.81
N ALA A 33 3.31 6.69 -6.54
CA ALA A 33 4.25 5.77 -7.19
C ALA A 33 5.16 6.49 -8.21
N ALA A 34 4.60 7.38 -9.02
CA ALA A 34 5.39 8.12 -10.02
C ALA A 34 6.54 8.94 -9.39
N PRO A 35 6.30 9.84 -8.41
CA PRO A 35 7.37 10.62 -7.80
C PRO A 35 8.29 9.83 -6.86
N THR A 36 7.82 8.73 -6.25
CA THR A 36 8.65 7.95 -5.29
C THR A 36 9.51 6.89 -5.95
N LEU A 37 9.11 6.36 -7.11
CA LEU A 37 9.88 5.36 -7.86
C LEU A 37 10.85 5.96 -8.88
N SER A 38 10.60 7.20 -9.33
CA SER A 38 11.41 7.86 -10.37
C SER A 38 12.55 8.72 -9.79
N VAL A 39 13.00 8.42 -8.57
CA VAL A 39 14.11 9.13 -7.92
C VAL A 39 15.42 8.76 -8.60
N LEU A 40 16.19 9.76 -9.06
CA LEU A 40 17.55 9.55 -9.57
C LEU A 40 18.58 9.65 -8.44
N PRO A 41 19.75 8.99 -8.57
CA PRO A 41 20.87 9.21 -7.67
C PRO A 41 21.28 10.69 -7.62
N ALA A 42 21.51 11.22 -6.42
CA ALA A 42 21.93 12.61 -6.23
C ALA A 42 23.32 12.91 -6.82
N ALA A 43 24.20 11.91 -6.87
CA ALA A 43 25.53 11.95 -7.47
C ALA A 43 25.91 10.58 -8.06
N ALA A 44 27.04 10.52 -8.78
CA ALA A 44 27.56 9.29 -9.40
C ALA A 44 28.28 8.34 -8.42
N ASP A 45 28.32 8.69 -7.12
CA ASP A 45 28.94 7.88 -6.08
C ASP A 45 28.07 6.68 -5.69
N GLU A 46 28.73 5.62 -5.20
CA GLU A 46 28.10 4.38 -4.76
C GLU A 46 27.03 4.62 -3.69
N VAL A 47 27.26 5.51 -2.72
CA VAL A 47 26.29 5.79 -1.65
C VAL A 47 25.00 6.39 -2.20
N SER A 48 25.10 7.25 -3.22
CA SER A 48 23.93 7.83 -3.89
C SER A 48 23.15 6.78 -4.67
N SER A 49 23.85 5.88 -5.36
CA SER A 49 23.23 4.79 -6.10
C SER A 49 22.50 3.81 -5.17
N ILE A 50 23.13 3.45 -4.04
CA ILE A 50 22.57 2.54 -3.02
C ILE A 50 21.36 3.18 -2.34
N SER A 51 21.41 4.47 -2.03
CA SER A 51 20.30 5.18 -1.39
C SER A 51 19.05 5.18 -2.28
N THR A 52 19.21 5.41 -3.58
CA THR A 52 18.12 5.31 -4.56
C THR A 52 17.64 3.86 -4.73
N ALA A 53 18.55 2.89 -4.84
CA ALA A 53 18.21 1.48 -5.00
C ALA A 53 17.45 0.92 -3.79
N LEU A 54 17.81 1.32 -2.57
CA LEU A 54 17.11 0.96 -1.34
C LEU A 54 15.67 1.49 -1.34
N GLY A 55 15.47 2.74 -1.79
CA GLY A 55 14.13 3.32 -1.94
C GLY A 55 13.25 2.51 -2.89
N TYR A 56 13.80 2.09 -4.03
CA TYR A 56 13.10 1.19 -4.96
C TYR A 56 12.82 -0.18 -4.34
N ALA A 57 13.79 -0.81 -3.69
CA ALA A 57 13.61 -2.11 -3.05
C ALA A 57 12.51 -2.09 -1.95
N ALA A 58 12.47 -1.04 -1.14
CA ALA A 58 11.44 -0.86 -0.10
C ALA A 58 10.02 -0.79 -0.71
N SER A 59 9.87 -0.17 -1.89
CA SER A 59 8.57 -0.13 -2.58
C SER A 59 8.10 -1.53 -3.04
N THR A 60 9.03 -2.40 -3.44
CA THR A 60 8.72 -3.77 -3.87
C THR A 60 8.41 -4.71 -2.71
N ALA A 61 8.94 -4.43 -1.50
CA ALA A 61 8.64 -5.22 -0.31
C ALA A 61 7.23 -4.97 0.26
N ILE A 62 6.64 -3.80 -0.03
CA ILE A 62 5.27 -3.44 0.35
C ILE A 62 4.24 -4.08 -0.58
N ALA A 63 4.62 -4.34 -1.85
CA ALA A 63 3.84 -5.16 -2.75
C ALA A 63 3.97 -6.63 -2.33
N GLU A 64 3.23 -7.02 -1.29
CA GLU A 64 3.08 -8.43 -0.90
C GLU A 64 2.76 -9.25 -2.17
N PRO A 65 3.49 -10.33 -2.47
CA PRO A 65 3.14 -11.19 -3.59
C PRO A 65 1.74 -11.73 -3.30
N ALA A 66 0.80 -11.49 -4.23
CA ALA A 66 -0.52 -12.09 -4.19
C ALA A 66 -0.38 -13.58 -3.82
N PRO A 67 -1.21 -14.13 -2.91
CA PRO A 67 -1.17 -15.56 -2.65
C PRO A 67 -1.45 -16.25 -3.98
N THR A 68 -0.41 -16.82 -4.58
CA THR A 68 -0.58 -17.74 -5.70
C THR A 68 -1.36 -18.91 -5.12
N SER A 69 -2.66 -18.93 -5.37
CA SER A 69 -3.52 -20.07 -5.14
C SER A 69 -3.04 -21.20 -6.03
N THR A 70 -2.00 -21.90 -5.59
CA THR A 70 -1.62 -23.21 -6.09
C THR A 70 -2.22 -24.22 -5.14
N GLU A 71 -3.38 -24.75 -5.55
CA GLU A 71 -4.13 -25.90 -5.01
C GLU A 71 -4.52 -25.94 -3.53
#